data_AF-J9GH30-F1
#
_entry.id   AF-J9GH30-F1
#
_cell.length_a   1.000
_cell.length_b   1.000
_cell.length_c   1.000
_cell.angle_alpha   90.00
_cell.angle_beta   90.00
_cell.angle_gamma   90.00
#
_symmetry.space_group_name_H-M   'P 1'
#
loop_
_entity.id
_entity.type
_entity.pdbx_description
1 polymer ?
#
loop_
_entity_poly.entity_id
_entity_poly.type
_entity_poly.pdbx_seq_one_letter_code
_entity_poly.pdbx_strand_id
1 'polypeptide(L)'
;MDAFNVKGKHRHIINGHVPVRAASGENPIKANGKLMVIDGGFAKAYHDTTGIAGYTLVYHSRGFQLVQHAPFTSTDEAILNGTDIQSTTQIVEMMGHRAMVNDTDKGVELREQIADLERLLVAYRRGFIKE
;
A
#
# COMPACT_ATOMS: atom_id res chain seq x y z
N MET A 1 -4.14 14.35 -10.69
CA MET A 1 -3.51 14.39 -9.35
C MET A 1 -3.61 15.77 -8.74
N ASP A 2 -3.40 16.85 -9.51
CA ASP A 2 -3.49 18.22 -9.01
C ASP A 2 -4.89 18.58 -8.46
N ALA A 3 -5.95 18.05 -9.06
CA ALA A 3 -7.32 18.15 -8.54
C ALA A 3 -7.51 17.53 -7.14
N PHE A 4 -6.64 16.61 -6.73
CA PHE A 4 -6.62 16.00 -5.39
C PHE A 4 -5.56 16.65 -4.47
N ASN A 5 -4.92 17.73 -4.93
CA ASN A 5 -3.85 18.45 -4.23
C ASN A 5 -2.66 17.57 -3.80
N VAL A 6 -2.45 16.42 -4.46
CA VAL A 6 -1.31 15.52 -4.19
C VAL A 6 -0.09 16.05 -4.92
N LYS A 7 1.00 16.32 -4.20
CA LYS A 7 2.26 16.89 -4.74
C LYS A 7 3.38 15.85 -4.78
N GLY A 8 4.46 16.16 -5.51
CA GLY A 8 5.62 15.28 -5.66
C GLY A 8 5.63 14.45 -6.94
N LYS A 9 6.73 13.71 -7.14
CA LYS A 9 6.97 12.89 -8.34
C LYS A 9 6.18 11.57 -8.31
N HIS A 10 6.11 10.95 -7.13
CA HIS A 10 5.55 9.63 -6.89
C HIS A 10 4.11 9.77 -6.39
N ARG A 11 3.15 9.77 -7.33
CA ARG A 11 1.74 10.07 -7.04
C ARG A 11 0.83 9.06 -7.69
N HIS A 12 0.05 8.37 -6.86
CA HIS A 12 -0.80 7.28 -7.30
C HIS A 12 -2.14 7.29 -6.58
N ILE A 13 -3.16 6.78 -7.25
CA ILE A 13 -4.48 6.50 -6.69
C ILE A 13 -4.58 4.99 -6.58
N ILE A 14 -4.88 4.52 -5.38
CA ILE A 14 -5.20 3.11 -5.13
C ILE A 14 -6.72 3.01 -5.04
N ASN A 15 -7.33 2.31 -5.99
CA ASN A 15 -8.77 2.10 -6.04
C ASN A 15 -9.10 0.66 -5.64
N GLY A 16 -9.87 0.52 -4.57
CA GLY A 16 -10.35 -0.77 -4.07
C GLY A 16 -11.69 -1.19 -4.68
N HIS A 17 -12.14 -2.40 -4.36
CA HIS A 17 -13.52 -2.90 -4.58
C HIS A 17 -13.97 -3.02 -6.05
N VAL A 18 -13.10 -2.73 -7.01
CA VAL A 18 -13.39 -2.89 -8.43
C VAL A 18 -12.71 -4.18 -8.93
N PRO A 19 -13.46 -5.21 -9.35
CA PRO A 19 -12.87 -6.45 -9.83
C PRO A 19 -12.05 -6.21 -11.10
N VAL A 20 -10.86 -6.82 -11.17
CA VAL A 20 -10.00 -6.76 -12.35
C VAL A 20 -10.12 -8.06 -13.13
N ARG A 21 -10.58 -8.00 -14.38
CA ARG A 21 -10.73 -9.17 -15.26
C ARG A 21 -9.39 -9.62 -15.84
N ALA A 22 -8.48 -10.06 -14.98
CA ALA A 22 -7.14 -10.48 -15.35
C ALA A 22 -7.14 -11.60 -16.41
N ALA A 23 -8.06 -12.56 -16.32
CA ALA A 23 -8.23 -13.61 -17.33
C ALA A 23 -8.63 -13.08 -18.73
N SER A 24 -9.23 -11.89 -18.81
CA SER A 24 -9.55 -11.21 -20.07
C SER A 24 -8.41 -10.27 -20.54
N GLY A 25 -7.26 -10.28 -19.86
CA GLY A 25 -6.12 -9.41 -20.16
C GLY A 25 -6.26 -7.98 -19.60
N GLU A 26 -7.18 -7.73 -18.67
CA GLU A 26 -7.29 -6.41 -18.04
C GLU A 26 -6.05 -6.14 -17.18
N ASN A 27 -5.44 -4.96 -17.37
CA ASN A 27 -4.30 -4.52 -16.58
C ASN A 27 -4.79 -3.77 -15.32
N PRO A 28 -4.38 -4.18 -14.09
CA PRO A 28 -4.71 -3.47 -12.86
C PRO A 28 -4.06 -2.07 -12.79
N ILE A 29 -3.01 -1.82 -13.60
CA ILE A 29 -2.32 -0.54 -13.70
C ILE A 29 -2.92 0.26 -14.86
N LYS A 30 -3.54 1.39 -14.52
CA LYS A 30 -4.28 2.27 -15.44
C LYS A 30 -3.72 3.69 -15.40
N ALA A 31 -4.22 4.53 -16.29
CA ALA A 31 -3.90 5.96 -16.35
C ALA A 31 -2.38 6.26 -16.35
N ASN A 32 -1.63 5.57 -17.21
CA ASN A 32 -0.17 5.71 -17.34
C ASN A 32 0.58 5.50 -16.01
N GLY A 33 0.22 4.46 -15.25
CA GLY A 33 0.88 4.10 -13.99
C GLY A 33 0.38 4.86 -12.76
N LYS A 34 -0.62 5.75 -12.92
CA LYS A 34 -1.10 6.61 -11.82
C LYS A 34 -2.29 6.04 -11.06
N LEU A 35 -2.97 5.04 -11.61
CA LEU A 35 -4.13 4.40 -11.00
C LEU A 35 -3.86 2.91 -10.87
N MET A 36 -4.03 2.37 -9.68
CA MET A 36 -3.91 0.94 -9.41
C MET A 36 -5.23 0.45 -8.87
N VAL A 37 -5.75 -0.58 -9.51
CA VAL A 37 -6.99 -1.23 -9.10
C VAL A 37 -6.62 -2.48 -8.33
N ILE A 38 -7.14 -2.59 -7.10
CA ILE A 38 -6.97 -3.76 -6.24
C ILE A 38 -8.35 -4.28 -5.82
N ASP A 39 -8.56 -5.58 -5.95
CA ASP A 39 -9.82 -6.26 -5.63
C ASP A 39 -9.74 -7.16 -4.39
N GLY A 40 -8.58 -7.18 -3.72
CA GLY A 40 -8.34 -7.95 -2.50
C GLY A 40 -8.08 -9.42 -2.83
N GLY A 41 -6.87 -9.89 -2.53
CA GLY A 41 -6.29 -11.14 -3.04
C GLY A 41 -7.01 -12.46 -2.75
N PHE A 42 -8.15 -12.50 -2.04
CA PHE A 42 -8.86 -13.74 -1.66
C PHE A 42 -10.37 -13.57 -1.51
N ALA A 43 -10.96 -12.53 -2.12
CA ALA A 43 -12.40 -12.32 -2.01
C ALA A 43 -13.16 -13.39 -2.83
N LYS A 44 -13.77 -14.35 -2.12
CA LYS A 44 -14.50 -15.50 -2.69
C LYS A 44 -15.54 -15.11 -3.76
N ALA A 45 -16.07 -13.89 -3.70
CA ALA A 45 -17.11 -13.38 -4.59
C ALA A 45 -16.64 -13.08 -6.03
N TYR A 46 -15.32 -13.03 -6.31
CA TYR A 46 -14.81 -12.54 -7.59
C TYR A 46 -14.04 -13.56 -8.43
N HIS A 47 -13.77 -14.76 -7.90
CA HIS A 47 -12.98 -15.79 -8.61
C HIS A 47 -13.52 -16.13 -10.00
N ASP A 48 -14.84 -16.30 -10.13
CA ASP A 48 -15.48 -16.68 -11.39
C ASP A 48 -15.38 -15.60 -12.47
N THR A 49 -15.20 -14.34 -12.06
CA THR A 49 -15.20 -13.18 -12.97
C THR A 49 -13.80 -12.69 -13.32
N THR A 50 -12.83 -12.85 -12.41
CA THR A 50 -11.47 -12.31 -12.58
C THR A 50 -10.47 -13.36 -13.07
N GLY A 51 -10.72 -14.65 -12.78
CA GLY A 51 -9.83 -15.77 -13.05
C GLY A 51 -8.56 -15.79 -12.18
N ILE A 52 -8.50 -14.93 -11.17
CA ILE A 52 -7.44 -14.85 -10.17
C ILE A 52 -8.07 -14.76 -8.77
N ALA A 53 -7.27 -14.91 -7.71
CA ALA A 53 -7.75 -14.65 -6.36
C ALA A 53 -7.84 -13.16 -6.04
N GLY A 54 -7.00 -12.36 -6.71
CA GLY A 54 -7.02 -10.91 -6.69
C GLY A 54 -5.60 -10.34 -6.57
N TYR A 55 -5.53 -9.03 -6.35
CA TYR A 55 -4.27 -8.31 -6.17
C TYR A 55 -4.04 -7.85 -4.72
N THR A 56 -2.80 -7.98 -4.28
CA THR A 56 -2.29 -7.33 -3.06
C THR A 56 -1.28 -6.24 -3.44
N LEU A 57 -1.49 -5.03 -2.93
CA LEU A 57 -0.48 -3.97 -3.00
C LEU A 57 0.50 -4.11 -1.84
N VAL A 58 1.78 -4.22 -2.15
CA VAL A 58 2.85 -4.21 -1.15
C VAL A 58 3.65 -2.93 -1.32
N TYR A 59 3.60 -2.06 -0.31
CA TYR A 59 4.38 -0.82 -0.24
C TYR A 59 5.45 -0.92 0.84
N HIS A 60 6.67 -0.49 0.54
CA HIS A 60 7.75 -0.37 1.51
C HIS A 60 8.67 0.81 1.17
N SER A 61 9.61 1.12 2.07
CA SER A 61 10.55 2.25 1.94
C SER A 61 11.42 2.30 0.67
N ARG A 62 11.33 1.30 -0.22
CA ARG A 62 12.12 1.19 -1.45
C ARG A 62 11.27 1.23 -2.73
N GLY A 63 9.95 1.32 -2.61
CA GLY A 63 9.03 1.21 -3.74
C GLY A 63 7.79 0.40 -3.39
N PHE A 64 7.03 0.05 -4.42
CA PHE A 64 5.84 -0.76 -4.25
C PHE A 64 5.57 -1.65 -5.47
N GLN A 65 4.86 -2.73 -5.20
CA GLN A 65 4.58 -3.81 -6.15
C GLN A 65 3.15 -4.29 -6.00
N LEU A 66 2.59 -4.78 -7.10
CA LEU A 66 1.32 -5.50 -7.12
C LEU A 66 1.63 -6.99 -7.19
N VAL A 67 1.09 -7.75 -6.24
CA VAL A 67 1.22 -9.20 -6.19
C VAL A 67 -0.11 -9.80 -6.61
N GLN A 68 -0.12 -10.53 -7.71
CA GLN A 68 -1.26 -11.30 -8.19
C GLN A 68 -1.28 -12.66 -7.53
N HIS A 69 -2.43 -13.09 -7.01
CA HIS A 69 -2.61 -14.39 -6.38
C HIS A 69 -3.42 -15.33 -7.27
N ALA A 70 -3.01 -16.59 -7.37
CA ALA A 70 -3.81 -17.64 -7.97
C ALA A 70 -4.94 -18.08 -7.00
N PRO A 71 -6.12 -18.48 -7.51
CA PRO A 71 -7.20 -19.00 -6.68
C PRO A 71 -6.84 -20.37 -6.12
N PHE A 72 -7.30 -20.63 -4.89
CA PHE A 72 -7.39 -22.00 -4.38
C PHE A 72 -8.61 -22.70 -4.99
N THR A 73 -8.47 -23.97 -5.32
CA THR A 73 -9.58 -24.80 -5.80
C THR A 73 -10.54 -25.18 -4.67
N SER A 74 -10.02 -25.73 -3.56
CA SER A 74 -10.78 -25.96 -2.32
C SER A 74 -9.86 -26.14 -1.12
N THR A 75 -10.40 -25.93 0.10
CA THR A 75 -9.65 -26.19 1.35
C THR A 75 -9.20 -27.64 1.45
N ASP A 76 -10.10 -28.59 1.13
CA ASP A 76 -9.80 -30.02 1.23
C ASP A 76 -8.69 -30.44 0.26
N GLU A 77 -8.75 -29.95 -0.98
CA GLU A 77 -7.69 -30.19 -1.98
C GLU A 77 -6.38 -29.52 -1.60
N ALA A 78 -6.44 -28.30 -1.05
CA ALA A 78 -5.25 -27.58 -0.60
C ALA A 78 -4.52 -28.33 0.52
N ILE A 79 -5.27 -28.87 1.48
CA ILE A 79 -4.74 -29.68 2.58
C ILE A 79 -4.20 -31.01 2.06
N LEU A 80 -4.97 -31.71 1.20
CA LEU A 80 -4.60 -33.03 0.68
C LEU A 80 -3.31 -32.97 -0.14
N ASN A 81 -3.19 -31.97 -1.01
CA ASN A 81 -2.06 -31.83 -1.94
C ASN A 81 -0.94 -30.94 -1.39
N GLY A 82 -1.13 -30.34 -0.20
CA GLY A 82 -0.19 -29.38 0.38
C GLY A 82 0.09 -28.19 -0.55
N THR A 83 -0.92 -27.73 -1.30
CA THR A 83 -0.75 -26.63 -2.25
C THR A 83 -0.72 -25.29 -1.53
N ASP A 84 0.31 -24.49 -1.84
CA ASP A 84 0.54 -23.16 -1.27
C ASP A 84 0.12 -22.05 -2.25
N ILE A 85 0.07 -20.82 -1.74
CA ILE A 85 -0.28 -19.62 -2.51
C ILE A 85 0.70 -19.44 -3.66
N GLN A 86 0.20 -19.50 -4.90
CA GLN A 86 0.97 -19.13 -6.08
C GLN A 86 0.80 -17.64 -6.34
N SER A 87 1.90 -16.89 -6.21
CA SER A 87 1.94 -15.44 -6.41
C SER A 87 2.80 -15.06 -7.61
N THR A 88 2.32 -14.12 -8.43
CA THR A 88 3.14 -13.46 -9.46
C THR A 88 3.32 -12.00 -9.10
N THR A 89 4.57 -11.56 -8.94
CA THR A 89 4.89 -10.18 -8.57
C THR A 89 5.07 -9.31 -9.82
N GLN A 90 4.30 -8.23 -9.90
CA GLN A 90 4.47 -7.17 -10.87
C GLN A 90 5.07 -5.94 -10.17
N ILE A 91 6.32 -5.62 -10.51
CA ILE A 91 6.99 -4.42 -10.00
C ILE A 91 6.35 -3.21 -10.68
N VAL A 92 5.78 -2.30 -9.88
CA VAL A 92 5.12 -1.10 -10.40
C VAL A 92 6.04 0.10 -10.33
N GLU A 93 6.69 0.29 -9.18
CA GLU A 93 7.60 1.41 -9.02
C GLU A 93 8.69 1.12 -7.98
N MET A 94 9.93 1.48 -8.32
CA MET A 94 11.07 1.45 -7.41
C MET A 94 11.54 2.87 -7.14
N MET A 95 11.74 3.18 -5.86
CA MET A 95 12.30 4.47 -5.45
C MET A 95 13.82 4.40 -5.51
N GLY A 96 14.44 5.41 -6.13
CA GLY A 96 15.91 5.51 -6.21
C GLY A 96 16.59 5.83 -4.87
N HIS A 97 15.81 6.25 -3.87
CA HIS A 97 16.25 6.52 -2.50
C HIS A 97 15.24 5.93 -1.52
N ARG A 98 15.71 5.57 -0.32
CA ARG A 98 14.86 4.99 0.71
C ARG A 98 13.98 6.07 1.34
N ALA A 99 12.66 5.87 1.35
CA ALA A 99 11.73 6.73 2.07
C ALA A 99 11.84 6.50 3.59
N MET A 100 12.00 7.58 4.34
CA MET A 100 12.08 7.58 5.81
C MET A 100 10.77 8.09 6.40
N VAL A 101 10.48 7.73 7.66
CA VAL A 101 9.32 8.32 8.40
C VAL A 101 9.42 9.84 8.42
N ASN A 102 10.64 10.37 8.53
CA ASN A 102 10.94 11.80 8.48
C ASN A 102 10.43 12.50 7.20
N ASP A 103 10.31 11.77 6.09
CA ASP A 103 9.89 12.34 4.80
C ASP A 103 8.35 12.35 4.64
N THR A 104 7.63 11.81 5.61
CA THR A 104 6.16 11.69 5.60
C THR A 104 5.50 12.83 6.38
N ASP A 105 4.20 13.03 6.17
CA ASP A 105 3.39 13.95 6.98
C ASP A 105 3.47 13.60 8.47
N LYS A 106 3.54 12.30 8.80
CA LYS A 106 3.75 11.85 10.19
C LYS A 106 5.11 12.27 10.73
N GLY A 107 6.14 12.30 9.88
CA GLY A 107 7.45 12.82 10.24
C GLY A 107 7.42 14.31 10.59
N VAL A 108 6.60 15.10 9.88
CA VAL A 108 6.37 16.52 10.20
C VAL A 108 5.74 16.64 11.59
N GLU A 109 4.64 15.94 11.83
CA GLU A 109 3.94 15.94 13.12
C GLU A 109 4.86 15.53 14.28
N LEU A 110 5.67 14.48 14.09
CA LEU A 110 6.62 14.00 15.10
C LEU A 110 7.70 15.04 15.41
N ARG A 111 8.21 15.76 14.41
CA ARG A 111 9.19 16.84 14.65
C ARG A 111 8.59 18.01 15.43
N GLU A 112 7.33 18.35 15.15
CA GLU A 112 6.61 19.38 15.90
C GLU A 112 6.40 18.96 17.35
N GLN A 113 5.97 17.72 17.59
CA GLN A 113 5.82 17.16 18.93
C GLN A 113 7.15 17.14 19.71
N ILE A 114 8.26 16.79 19.05
CA ILE A 114 9.60 16.86 19.66
C ILE A 114 9.93 18.29 20.09
N ALA A 115 9.75 19.27 19.19
CA ALA A 115 10.04 20.66 19.49
C ALA A 115 9.18 21.20 20.64
N ASP A 116 7.91 20.81 20.71
CA ASP A 116 7.01 21.20 21.79
C ASP A 116 7.41 20.58 23.14
N LEU A 117 7.81 19.31 23.15
CA LEU A 117 8.34 18.65 24.34
C LEU A 117 9.66 19.28 24.81
N GLU A 118 10.54 19.65 23.90
CA GLU A 118 11.78 20.37 24.21
C GLU A 118 11.49 21.74 24.86
N ARG A 119 10.53 22.50 24.32
CA ARG A 119 10.09 23.78 24.89
C ARG A 119 9.48 23.59 26.27
N LEU A 120 8.62 22.59 26.44
CA LEU A 120 8.00 22.26 27.72
C LEU A 120 9.05 21.93 28.79
N LEU A 121 10.04 21.10 28.42
CA LEU A 121 11.16 20.75 29.29
C LEU A 121 11.98 21.98 29.70
N VAL A 122 12.25 22.89 28.77
CA VAL A 122 12.95 24.15 29.08
C VAL A 122 12.12 25.03 30.00
N ALA A 123 10.82 25.15 29.77
CA ALA A 123 9.92 25.97 30.59
C ALA A 123 9.84 25.44 32.03
N TYR A 124 9.73 24.13 32.20
CA TYR A 124 9.79 23.46 33.51
C TYR A 124 11.13 23.72 34.22
N ARG A 125 12.26 23.47 33.53
CA ARG A 125 13.61 23.67 34.11
C ARG A 125 13.90 25.11 34.52
N ARG A 126 13.28 26.09 33.86
CA ARG A 126 13.41 27.53 34.18
C ARG A 126 12.40 28.01 35.22
N GLY A 127 11.50 27.14 35.69
CA GLY A 127 10.46 27.48 36.67
C GLY A 127 9.33 28.35 36.10
N PHE A 128 9.19 28.44 34.77
CA PHE A 128 8.06 29.13 34.14
C PHE A 128 6.75 28.34 34.29
N ILE A 129 6.85 27.01 34.44
CA ILE A 129 5.74 26.11 34.72
C ILE A 129 6.07 25.40 36.04
N LYS A 130 5.12 25.40 36.98
CA LYS A 130 5.21 24.64 38.24
C LYS A 130 4.50 23.30 38.08
N GLU A 131 4.82 22.36 38.97
CA GLU A 131 4.13 21.06 39.08
C GLU A 131 2.61 21.23 39.20
#